data_AF-A0A7G9SBZ4-F1
#
_entry.id   AF-A0A7G9SBZ4-F1
#
_cell.length_a   1.000
_cell.length_b   1.000
_cell.length_c   1.000
_cell.angle_alpha   90.00
_cell.angle_beta   90.00
_cell.angle_gamma   90.00
#
_symmetry.space_group_name_H-M   'P 1'
#
loop_
_entity.id
_entity.type
_entity.pdbx_description
1 polymer ?
#
loop_
_entity_poly.entity_id
_entity_poly.type
_entity_poly.pdbx_seq_one_letter_code
_entity_poly.pdbx_strand_id
1 'polypeptide(L)'
;MRILIASALAVLVAACSPASPNLNVTDAWARPAAAGQSSAAYFTITNQGGADRLVSVTADGAEASLHRSSTEDGVARMRPLADGLAIGAGATAVLRPGGDHVMLMKLQRSLVAGGTVSLRLTFERSGERTVTATVTNNGAGAHGGH
;
A
#
# COMPACT_ATOMS: atom_id res chain seq x y z
N MET A 1 52.12 16.73 -44.05
CA MET A 1 52.15 15.97 -42.78
C MET A 1 51.46 16.79 -41.69
N ARG A 2 50.47 16.19 -40.99
CA ARG A 2 49.77 16.61 -39.74
C ARG A 2 48.24 16.75 -39.83
N ILE A 3 47.65 15.59 -40.10
CA ILE A 3 46.46 14.91 -39.56
C ILE A 3 45.70 15.59 -38.38
N LEU A 4 44.37 15.76 -38.58
CA LEU A 4 43.17 15.53 -37.73
C LEU A 4 43.07 16.24 -36.35
N ILE A 5 41.93 16.49 -35.70
CA ILE A 5 40.79 15.61 -35.36
C ILE A 5 39.57 16.48 -34.98
N ALA A 6 38.40 16.17 -35.54
CA ALA A 6 37.10 16.70 -35.12
C ALA A 6 36.62 15.93 -33.86
N SER A 7 36.51 16.62 -32.74
CA SER A 7 35.98 16.04 -31.49
C SER A 7 34.46 16.02 -31.52
N ALA A 8 33.88 14.87 -31.88
CA ALA A 8 32.46 14.58 -31.65
C ALA A 8 32.27 14.23 -30.17
N LEU A 9 31.67 15.15 -29.41
CA LEU A 9 31.28 14.93 -28.02
C LEU A 9 30.00 14.07 -28.01
N ALA A 10 30.17 12.75 -27.89
CA ALA A 10 29.05 11.83 -27.70
C ALA A 10 28.48 12.03 -26.29
N VAL A 11 27.36 12.76 -26.20
CA VAL A 11 26.56 12.86 -24.97
C VAL A 11 25.92 11.51 -24.73
N LEU A 12 26.48 10.74 -23.80
CA LEU A 12 25.87 9.52 -23.27
C LEU A 12 24.68 9.95 -22.40
N VAL A 13 23.50 10.08 -23.00
CA VAL A 13 22.25 10.15 -22.23
C VAL A 13 22.03 8.77 -21.64
N ALA A 14 22.43 8.59 -20.37
CA ALA A 14 22.03 7.45 -19.59
C ALA A 14 20.50 7.51 -19.43
N ALA A 15 19.79 6.80 -20.30
CA ALA A 15 18.37 6.56 -20.15
C ALA A 15 18.18 5.75 -18.87
N CYS A 16 17.90 6.43 -17.75
CA CYS A 16 17.28 5.82 -16.60
C CYS A 16 15.90 5.33 -17.04
N SER A 17 15.83 4.11 -17.56
CA SER A 17 14.56 3.43 -17.74
C SER A 17 13.82 3.46 -16.41
N PRO A 18 12.58 3.97 -16.34
CA PRO A 18 11.80 3.84 -15.12
C PRO A 18 11.73 2.35 -14.81
N ALA A 19 12.30 1.95 -13.67
CA ALA A 19 12.26 0.57 -13.23
C ALA A 19 10.80 0.12 -13.26
N SER A 20 10.53 -0.96 -14.00
CA SER A 20 9.18 -1.49 -14.18
C SER A 20 8.48 -1.64 -12.82
N PRO A 21 7.17 -1.34 -12.75
CA PRO A 21 6.44 -1.41 -11.49
C PRO A 21 6.49 -2.83 -10.91
N ASN A 22 7.25 -2.99 -9.84
CA ASN A 22 7.46 -4.27 -9.16
C ASN A 22 7.03 -4.13 -7.70
N LEU A 23 5.70 -4.03 -7.52
CA LEU A 23 5.04 -4.00 -6.22
C LEU A 23 4.37 -5.34 -5.96
N ASN A 24 4.65 -5.93 -4.80
CA ASN A 24 3.94 -7.10 -4.30
C ASN A 24 3.17 -6.72 -3.03
N VAL A 25 1.90 -7.12 -2.96
CA VAL A 25 1.07 -6.91 -1.77
C VAL A 25 0.71 -8.26 -1.19
N THR A 26 1.11 -8.49 0.06
CA THR A 26 0.91 -9.75 0.77
C THR A 26 0.18 -9.53 2.08
N ASP A 27 -0.24 -10.63 2.70
CA ASP A 27 -0.71 -10.64 4.09
C ASP A 27 -1.91 -9.72 4.31
N ALA A 28 -2.80 -9.65 3.32
CA ALA A 28 -3.94 -8.76 3.35
C ALA A 28 -5.08 -9.30 4.21
N TRP A 29 -5.47 -8.52 5.22
CA TRP A 29 -6.56 -8.86 6.12
C TRP A 29 -7.30 -7.64 6.64
N ALA A 30 -8.54 -7.83 7.08
CA ALA A 30 -9.38 -6.80 7.69
C ALA A 30 -10.00 -7.28 9.00
N ARG A 31 -10.27 -6.34 9.91
CA ARG A 31 -10.97 -6.64 11.17
C ARG A 31 -12.46 -6.90 10.92
N PRO A 32 -13.09 -7.86 11.63
CA PRO A 32 -14.52 -8.00 11.62
C PRO A 32 -15.21 -6.73 12.15
N ALA A 33 -16.35 -6.38 11.57
CA ALA A 33 -17.17 -5.25 11.99
C ALA A 33 -18.59 -5.40 11.44
N ALA A 34 -19.58 -4.88 12.17
CA ALA A 34 -20.96 -4.87 11.72
C ALA A 34 -21.20 -3.81 10.62
N ALA A 35 -22.26 -3.98 9.83
CA ALA A 35 -22.74 -2.93 8.93
C ALA A 35 -22.96 -1.60 9.68
N GLY A 36 -22.67 -0.49 9.02
CA GLY A 36 -22.70 0.86 9.58
C GLY A 36 -21.51 1.22 10.47
N GLN A 37 -20.69 0.25 10.88
CA GLN A 37 -19.50 0.50 11.72
C GLN A 37 -18.25 0.77 10.87
N SER A 38 -17.17 1.16 11.56
CA SER A 38 -15.85 1.28 10.95
C SER A 38 -14.98 0.06 11.26
N SER A 39 -14.09 -0.28 10.34
CA SER A 39 -13.07 -1.31 10.48
C SER A 39 -11.70 -0.78 10.02
N ALA A 40 -10.69 -1.64 10.05
CA ALA A 40 -9.40 -1.38 9.42
C ALA A 40 -8.90 -2.60 8.66
N ALA A 41 -8.21 -2.35 7.56
CA ALA A 41 -7.48 -3.35 6.79
C ALA A 41 -5.97 -3.08 6.81
N TYR A 42 -5.22 -4.15 6.65
CA TYR A 42 -3.79 -4.26 6.87
C TYR A 42 -3.18 -5.18 5.82
N PHE A 43 -1.95 -4.93 5.43
CA PHE A 43 -1.20 -5.69 4.44
C PHE A 43 0.25 -5.20 4.40
N THR A 44 1.11 -5.95 3.73
CA THR A 44 2.49 -5.56 3.47
C THR A 44 2.66 -5.24 1.99
N ILE A 45 3.29 -4.11 1.68
CA ILE A 45 3.69 -3.74 0.32
C ILE A 45 5.21 -3.85 0.22
N THR A 46 5.71 -4.73 -0.63
CA THR A 46 7.13 -4.83 -0.96
C THR A 46 7.38 -4.20 -2.33
N ASN A 47 8.24 -3.19 -2.38
CA ASN A 47 8.62 -2.51 -3.62
C ASN A 47 10.02 -2.93 -4.07
N GLN A 48 10.08 -3.74 -5.12
CA GLN A 48 11.32 -4.18 -5.76
C GLN A 48 11.66 -3.34 -7.02
N GLY A 49 10.86 -2.31 -7.31
CA GLY A 49 11.05 -1.39 -8.42
C GLY A 49 11.57 -0.03 -7.98
N GLY A 50 11.25 1.01 -8.76
CA GLY A 50 11.52 2.40 -8.42
C GLY A 50 10.60 2.91 -7.31
N ALA A 51 10.94 4.05 -6.71
CA ALA A 51 10.10 4.66 -5.67
C ALA A 51 8.68 4.93 -6.19
N ASP A 52 7.69 4.67 -5.34
CA ASP A 52 6.27 4.84 -5.64
C ASP A 52 5.51 5.36 -4.41
N ARG A 53 4.21 5.59 -4.56
CA ARG A 53 3.33 6.09 -3.52
C ARG A 53 1.95 5.50 -3.69
N LEU A 54 1.40 4.91 -2.64
CA LEU A 54 -0.01 4.54 -2.58
C LEU A 54 -0.82 5.81 -2.32
N VAL A 55 -1.49 6.34 -3.34
CA VAL A 55 -2.18 7.64 -3.27
C VAL A 55 -3.63 7.52 -2.83
N SER A 56 -4.28 6.41 -3.12
CA SER A 56 -5.67 6.17 -2.69
C SER A 56 -5.98 4.70 -2.56
N VAL A 57 -7.03 4.42 -1.78
CA VAL A 57 -7.61 3.08 -1.63
C VAL A 57 -9.11 3.20 -1.74
N THR A 58 -9.74 2.30 -2.47
CA THR A 58 -11.19 2.08 -2.43
C THR A 58 -11.48 0.65 -1.98
N ALA A 59 -12.68 0.42 -1.46
CA ALA A 59 -13.11 -0.88 -0.96
C ALA A 59 -14.52 -1.21 -1.46
N ASP A 60 -14.77 -2.49 -1.71
CA ASP A 60 -16.13 -2.97 -1.97
C ASP A 60 -17.00 -2.79 -0.72
N GLY A 61 -18.10 -2.05 -0.87
CA GLY A 61 -19.08 -1.87 0.19
C GLY A 61 -18.61 -1.02 1.38
N ALA A 62 -17.59 -0.17 1.21
CA ALA A 62 -17.12 0.75 2.26
C ALA A 62 -16.47 2.01 1.68
N GLU A 63 -16.54 3.12 2.42
CA GLU A 63 -15.61 4.23 2.22
C GLU A 63 -14.23 3.83 2.75
N ALA A 64 -13.15 4.20 2.06
CA ALA A 64 -11.79 3.83 2.45
C ALA A 64 -10.83 5.02 2.45
N SER A 65 -9.95 5.09 3.44
CA SER A 65 -8.94 6.14 3.59
C SER A 65 -7.65 5.60 4.21
N LEU A 66 -6.49 6.15 3.83
CA LEU A 66 -5.20 5.80 4.41
C LEU A 66 -4.95 6.60 5.69
N HIS A 67 -4.62 5.92 6.78
CA HIS A 67 -4.43 6.53 8.09
C HIS A 67 -3.12 6.04 8.71
N ARG A 68 -2.53 6.89 9.56
CA ARG A 68 -1.41 6.57 10.44
C ARG A 68 -1.87 6.65 11.88
N SER A 69 -1.70 5.56 12.62
CA SER A 69 -1.76 5.56 14.07
C SER A 69 -0.36 5.78 14.65
N SER A 70 -0.27 6.60 15.68
CA SER A 70 0.95 6.86 16.43
C SER A 70 0.63 7.11 17.90
N THR A 71 1.55 6.81 18.80
CA THR A 71 1.44 7.25 20.20
C THR A 71 2.34 8.45 20.39
N GLU A 72 1.77 9.56 20.83
CA GLU A 72 2.47 10.81 21.12
C GLU A 72 2.15 11.17 22.57
N ASP A 73 3.18 11.28 23.42
CA ASP A 73 3.04 11.55 24.87
C ASP A 73 2.09 10.60 25.61
N GLY A 74 2.13 9.32 25.25
CA GLY A 74 1.24 8.29 25.82
C GLY A 74 -0.20 8.32 25.30
N VAL A 75 -0.52 9.27 24.39
CA VAL A 75 -1.85 9.40 23.79
C VAL A 75 -1.84 8.78 22.39
N ALA A 76 -2.74 7.83 22.16
CA ALA A 76 -2.97 7.29 20.82
C ALA A 76 -3.60 8.36 19.93
N ARG A 77 -2.93 8.66 18.81
CA ARG A 77 -3.39 9.57 17.76
C ARG A 77 -3.57 8.78 16.47
N MET A 78 -4.56 9.17 15.69
CA MET A 78 -4.82 8.61 14.37
C MET A 78 -5.07 9.76 13.41
N ARG A 79 -4.35 9.78 12.28
CA ARG A 79 -4.39 10.88 11.31
C ARG A 79 -4.52 10.34 9.89
N PRO A 80 -5.33 10.96 9.03
CA PRO A 80 -5.36 10.61 7.61
C PRO A 80 -4.03 10.99 6.93
N LEU A 81 -3.64 10.20 5.94
CA LEU A 81 -2.50 10.44 5.05
C LEU A 81 -3.03 11.04 3.74
N ALA A 82 -3.24 12.36 3.71
CA ALA A 82 -3.81 13.05 2.55
C ALA A 82 -2.94 12.91 1.28
N ASP A 83 -1.62 12.92 1.45
CA ASP A 83 -0.67 12.69 0.36
C ASP A 83 -0.42 11.20 0.09
N GLY A 84 -1.15 10.29 0.74
CA GLY A 84 -0.92 8.84 0.64
C GLY A 84 0.34 8.35 1.37
N LEU A 85 0.73 7.11 1.06
CA LEU A 85 1.86 6.41 1.69
C LEU A 85 3.02 6.27 0.70
N ALA A 86 4.13 6.97 0.97
CA ALA A 86 5.35 6.87 0.18
C ALA A 86 6.07 5.53 0.43
N ILE A 87 6.56 4.91 -0.65
CA ILE A 87 7.24 3.61 -0.63
C ILE A 87 8.52 3.76 -1.45
N GLY A 88 9.66 3.83 -0.76
CA GLY A 88 10.97 3.96 -1.40
C GLY A 88 11.29 2.79 -2.34
N ALA A 89 12.22 3.00 -3.26
CA ALA A 89 12.76 1.92 -4.09
C ALA A 89 13.44 0.86 -3.19
N GLY A 90 13.15 -0.41 -3.41
CA GLY A 90 13.68 -1.50 -2.57
C GLY A 90 13.09 -1.56 -1.16
N ALA A 91 12.11 -0.70 -0.83
CA ALA A 91 11.56 -0.61 0.51
C ALA A 91 10.30 -1.47 0.70
N THR A 92 10.02 -1.79 1.96
CA THR A 92 8.78 -2.46 2.37
C THR A 92 7.98 -1.53 3.28
N ALA A 93 6.72 -1.32 2.95
CA ALA A 93 5.76 -0.60 3.78
C ALA A 93 4.81 -1.61 4.44
N VAL A 94 4.72 -1.57 5.78
CA VAL A 94 3.89 -2.50 6.56
C VAL A 94 2.71 -1.74 7.15
N LEU A 95 1.50 -2.06 6.69
CA LEU A 95 0.28 -1.55 7.29
C LEU A 95 -0.18 -2.53 8.36
N ARG A 96 -0.20 -2.10 9.62
CA ARG A 96 -0.44 -2.97 10.80
C ARG A 96 -1.19 -2.24 11.91
N PRO A 97 -1.80 -2.98 12.86
CA PRO A 97 -2.38 -2.37 14.06
C PRO A 97 -1.39 -1.46 14.79
N GLY A 98 -1.83 -0.25 15.15
CA GLY A 98 -0.99 0.76 15.81
C GLY A 98 -0.02 1.51 14.90
N GLY A 99 0.00 1.24 13.60
CA GLY A 99 0.77 1.98 12.60
C GLY A 99 -0.09 2.45 11.43
N ASP A 100 0.48 2.42 10.23
CA ASP A 100 -0.26 2.74 9.00
C ASP A 100 -1.33 1.68 8.71
N HIS A 101 -2.49 2.08 8.21
CA HIS A 101 -3.61 1.19 7.93
C HIS A 101 -4.61 1.83 6.96
N VAL A 102 -5.46 0.99 6.36
CA VAL A 102 -6.64 1.47 5.62
C VAL A 102 -7.80 1.48 6.59
N MET A 103 -8.38 2.66 6.84
CA MET A 103 -9.62 2.81 7.57
C MET A 103 -10.79 2.52 6.63
N LEU A 104 -11.68 1.61 7.02
CA LEU A 104 -12.91 1.28 6.31
C LEU A 104 -14.08 1.88 7.08
N MET A 105 -14.88 2.73 6.44
CA MET A 105 -15.96 3.50 7.07
C MET A 105 -17.28 3.21 6.36
N LYS A 106 -18.39 3.45 7.08
CA LYS A 106 -19.76 3.27 6.57
C LYS A 106 -19.96 1.93 5.86
N LEU A 107 -19.54 0.85 6.50
CA LEU A 107 -19.67 -0.50 5.95
C LEU A 107 -21.11 -0.77 5.52
N GLN A 108 -21.33 -1.03 4.24
CA GLN A 108 -22.66 -1.36 3.69
C GLN A 108 -23.12 -2.76 4.11
N ARG A 109 -22.16 -3.65 4.40
CA ARG A 109 -22.36 -5.03 4.84
C ARG A 109 -21.40 -5.36 5.97
N SER A 110 -21.79 -6.27 6.85
CA SER A 110 -20.91 -6.75 7.91
C SER A 110 -19.69 -7.48 7.33
N LEU A 111 -18.51 -7.19 7.86
CA LEU A 111 -17.30 -7.97 7.67
C LEU A 111 -17.31 -9.09 8.72
N VAL A 112 -17.56 -10.32 8.28
CA VAL A 112 -17.63 -11.51 9.14
C VAL A 112 -16.35 -12.32 8.98
N ALA A 113 -15.81 -12.84 10.09
CA ALA A 113 -14.62 -13.67 10.08
C ALA A 113 -14.74 -14.85 9.09
N GLY A 114 -13.68 -15.12 8.33
CA GLY A 114 -13.67 -16.10 7.24
C GLY A 114 -14.21 -15.56 5.90
N GLY A 115 -14.86 -14.39 5.90
CA GLY A 115 -15.20 -13.66 4.69
C GLY A 115 -14.01 -12.90 4.08
N THR A 116 -14.28 -12.15 3.02
CA THR A 116 -13.28 -11.32 2.34
C THR A 116 -13.84 -9.94 2.00
N VAL A 117 -12.93 -8.97 1.84
CA VAL A 117 -13.21 -7.65 1.29
C VAL A 117 -12.17 -7.32 0.22
N SER A 118 -12.63 -6.87 -0.94
CA SER A 118 -11.75 -6.45 -2.05
C SER A 118 -11.35 -5.00 -1.88
N LEU A 119 -10.04 -4.75 -1.92
CA LEU A 119 -9.43 -3.42 -1.87
C LEU A 119 -8.80 -3.12 -3.22
N ARG A 120 -8.96 -1.88 -3.70
CA ARG A 120 -8.33 -1.38 -4.91
C ARG A 120 -7.37 -0.28 -4.51
N LEU A 121 -6.09 -0.57 -4.68
CA LEU A 121 -4.95 0.25 -4.31
C LEU A 121 -4.47 1.01 -5.54
N THR A 122 -4.50 2.34 -5.51
CA THR A 122 -4.02 3.16 -6.61
C THR A 122 -2.66 3.74 -6.26
N PHE A 123 -1.64 3.35 -7.02
CA PHE A 123 -0.28 3.85 -6.90
C PHE A 123 -0.01 4.95 -7.92
N GLU A 124 0.81 5.93 -7.55
CA GLU A 124 1.15 7.09 -8.38
C GLU A 124 1.83 6.67 -9.69
N ARG A 125 2.72 5.67 -9.64
CA ARG A 125 3.49 5.22 -10.82
C ARG A 125 3.11 3.82 -11.29
N SER A 126 2.84 2.91 -10.37
CA SER A 126 2.52 1.51 -10.71
C SER A 126 1.05 1.29 -11.09
N GLY A 127 0.23 2.34 -11.08
CA GLY A 127 -1.18 2.25 -11.39
C GLY A 127 -1.96 1.46 -10.34
N GLU A 128 -2.99 0.74 -10.77
CA GLU A 128 -3.94 0.13 -9.86
C GLU A 128 -3.66 -1.36 -9.58
N ARG A 129 -3.85 -1.77 -8.33
CA ARG A 129 -3.76 -3.16 -7.89
C ARG A 129 -4.98 -3.54 -7.05
N THR A 130 -5.63 -4.63 -7.40
CA THR A 130 -6.70 -5.20 -6.57
C THR A 130 -6.12 -6.24 -5.62
N VAL A 131 -6.51 -6.16 -4.35
CA VAL A 131 -6.06 -7.04 -3.28
C VAL A 131 -7.27 -7.54 -2.51
N THR A 132 -7.36 -8.86 -2.32
CA THR A 132 -8.41 -9.47 -1.50
C THR A 132 -7.91 -9.61 -0.07
N ALA A 133 -8.56 -8.94 0.87
CA ALA A 133 -8.25 -9.03 2.28
C ALA A 133 -9.18 -10.02 2.99
N THR A 134 -8.61 -10.99 3.70
CA THR A 134 -9.38 -11.94 4.53
C THR A 134 -9.86 -11.28 5.81
N VAL A 135 -11.11 -11.49 6.19
CA VAL A 135 -11.65 -10.94 7.44
C VAL A 135 -11.32 -11.89 8.60
N THR A 136 -10.61 -11.41 9.61
CA THR A 136 -10.16 -12.24 10.74
C THR A 136 -9.80 -11.41 11.97
N ASN A 137 -10.02 -11.96 13.16
CA ASN A 137 -9.58 -11.35 14.43
C ASN A 137 -8.07 -11.55 14.68
N ASN A 138 -7.51 -12.63 14.15
CA ASN A 138 -6.09 -12.90 14.18
C ASN A 138 -5.51 -12.28 12.91
N GLY A 139 -4.53 -11.38 13.02
CA GLY A 139 -3.89 -10.80 11.83
C GLY A 139 -3.27 -11.86 10.91
N ALA A 140 -2.44 -11.47 9.95
CA ALA A 140 -1.80 -12.36 8.96
C ALA A 140 -0.86 -13.47 9.52
N GLY A 141 -1.05 -13.94 10.75
CA GLY A 141 -0.49 -15.16 11.32
C GLY A 141 -1.45 -16.36 11.35
N ALA A 142 -2.57 -16.35 10.61
CA ALA A 142 -3.56 -17.45 10.61
C ALA A 142 -3.46 -18.41 9.40
N HIS A 143 -2.44 -18.31 8.56
CA HIS A 143 -2.11 -19.37 7.59
C HIS A 143 -1.18 -20.40 8.23
N GLY A 144 -1.73 -21.20 9.15
CA GLY A 144 -1.04 -22.31 9.80
C GLY A 144 -1.89 -23.57 9.78
N GLY A 145 -1.73 -24.37 8.71
CA GLY A 145 -1.91 -25.81 8.70
C GLY A 145 -3.34 -26.38 8.70
N HIS A 146 -3.70 -27.04 7.59
CA HIS A 146 -4.35 -28.35 7.62
C HIS A 146 -3.83 -29.18 6.43
#